data_AF-A0A443QYG1-F1
#
_entry.id   AF-A0A443QYG1-F1
#
_cell.length_a   1.000
_cell.length_b   1.000
_cell.length_c   1.000
_cell.angle_alpha   90.00
_cell.angle_beta   90.00
_cell.angle_gamma   90.00
#
_symmetry.space_group_name_H-M   'P 1'
#
loop_
_entity.id
_entity.type
_entity.pdbx_description
1 polymer ?
#
loop_
_entity_poly.entity_id
_entity_poly.type
_entity_poly.pdbx_seq_one_letter_code
_entity_poly.pdbx_strand_id
1 'polypeptide(L)'
;KDRDDNFGGVLIAVKNEIPTVQLDTSFAIEHVAVRIKTNNTQLLLICIYLPPLINHNTLSLLKLFLNEIQNVKLQHEELIIVGDFNVNILKHNSLSGKFRDMFALQGLKQLIKEPTFPQQQNN
;
A
#
# COMPACT_ATOMS: atom_id res chain seq x y z
N LYS A 1 14.02 24.81 -2.51
CA LYS A 1 15.04 23.75 -2.34
C LYS A 1 14.78 23.22 -0.93
N ASP A 2 14.04 22.13 -0.83
CA ASP A 2 13.25 21.76 0.39
C ASP A 2 13.36 20.24 0.66
N ARG A 3 14.51 19.66 0.33
CA ARG A 3 14.79 18.22 0.42
C ARG A 3 16.24 17.95 0.83
N ASP A 4 16.77 18.73 1.76
CA ASP A 4 18.11 18.48 2.31
C ASP A 4 18.06 17.53 3.53
N ASP A 5 16.86 17.17 3.98
CA ASP A 5 16.64 16.20 5.06
C ASP A 5 16.10 14.89 4.45
N ASN A 6 16.95 13.87 4.36
CA ASN A 6 16.67 12.56 3.72
C ASN A 6 15.62 11.69 4.45
N PHE A 7 14.63 12.28 5.12
CA PHE A 7 13.65 11.57 5.94
C PHE A 7 12.24 11.76 5.36
N GLY A 8 11.94 11.00 4.30
CA GLY A 8 10.56 10.64 3.98
C GLY A 8 10.09 9.48 4.88
N GLY A 9 8.78 9.26 4.95
CA GLY A 9 8.23 8.18 5.76
C GLY A 9 6.74 7.96 5.53
N VAL A 10 6.30 6.71 5.72
CA VAL A 10 4.88 6.36 5.79
C VAL A 10 4.37 6.54 7.22
N LEU A 11 3.17 7.08 7.38
CA LEU A 11 2.51 7.20 8.67
C LEU A 11 1.04 6.77 8.61
N ILE A 12 0.53 6.24 9.71
CA ILE A 12 -0.90 6.04 9.95
C ILE A 12 -1.26 6.79 11.22
N ALA A 13 -2.11 7.80 11.11
CA ALA A 13 -2.65 8.53 12.26
C ALA A 13 -3.99 7.92 12.67
N VAL A 14 -4.12 7.57 13.95
CA VAL A 14 -5.34 6.96 14.49
C VAL A 14 -5.83 7.77 15.68
N LYS A 15 -7.15 7.95 15.80
CA LYS A 15 -7.74 8.62 16.97
C LYS A 15 -7.54 7.78 18.21
N ASN A 16 -7.28 8.43 19.35
CA ASN A 16 -6.98 7.76 20.62
C ASN A 16 -8.09 6.81 21.08
N GLU A 17 -9.36 7.09 20.77
CA GLU A 17 -10.47 6.21 21.12
C GLU A 17 -10.56 4.91 20.30
N ILE A 18 -9.76 4.76 19.24
CA ILE A 18 -9.78 3.58 18.36
C ILE A 18 -8.68 2.61 18.79
N PRO A 19 -9.03 1.41 19.32
CA PRO A 19 -8.05 0.40 19.70
C PRO A 19 -7.21 -0.04 18.51
N THR A 20 -5.89 0.14 18.62
CA THR A 20 -4.95 -0.07 17.52
C THR A 20 -3.68 -0.73 18.02
N VAL A 21 -3.14 -1.67 17.25
CA VAL A 21 -1.84 -2.31 17.48
C VAL A 21 -1.03 -2.24 16.19
N GLN A 22 0.17 -1.66 16.25
CA GLN A 22 1.11 -1.71 15.14
C GLN A 22 1.68 -3.13 14.99
N LEU A 23 1.81 -3.60 13.75
CA LEU A 23 2.47 -4.87 13.45
C LEU A 23 3.94 -4.60 13.16
N ASP A 24 4.81 -5.24 13.94
CA ASP A 24 6.24 -5.24 13.65
C ASP A 24 6.49 -6.16 12.46
N THR A 25 6.80 -5.55 11.33
CA THR A 25 6.96 -6.22 10.04
C THR A 25 8.20 -5.66 9.38
N SER A 26 9.26 -6.46 9.30
CA SER A 26 10.53 -6.04 8.72
C SER A 26 10.57 -6.47 7.25
N PHE A 27 10.30 -5.54 6.35
CA PHE A 27 10.33 -5.77 4.90
C PHE A 27 11.09 -4.66 4.17
N ALA A 28 11.58 -5.00 2.98
CA ALA A 28 12.34 -4.08 2.13
C ALA A 28 11.49 -2.94 1.52
N ILE A 29 10.17 -3.02 1.63
CA ILE A 29 9.25 -1.96 1.18
C ILE A 29 8.95 -1.04 2.35
N GLU A 30 8.95 0.26 2.09
CA GLU A 30 8.55 1.26 3.07
C GLU A 30 7.05 1.16 3.34
N HIS A 31 6.69 0.81 4.57
CA HIS A 31 5.29 0.59 4.94
C HIS A 31 5.06 0.78 6.45
N VAL A 32 3.79 0.95 6.82
CA VAL A 32 3.29 0.82 8.19
C VAL A 32 2.05 -0.06 8.15
N ALA A 33 2.01 -1.08 8.99
CA ALA A 33 0.86 -1.96 9.14
C ALA A 33 0.29 -1.85 10.57
N VAL A 34 -1.01 -1.67 10.68
CA VAL A 34 -1.73 -1.62 11.96
C VAL A 34 -2.96 -2.52 11.92
N ARG A 35 -3.23 -3.18 13.04
CA ARG A 35 -4.53 -3.77 13.31
C ARG A 35 -5.39 -2.77 14.05
N ILE A 36 -6.57 -2.53 13.51
CA ILE A 36 -7.59 -1.65 14.08
C ILE A 36 -8.79 -2.51 14.45
N LYS A 37 -9.30 -2.33 15.66
CA LYS A 37 -10.56 -2.95 16.09
C LYS A 37 -11.64 -1.89 16.16
N THR A 38 -12.69 -2.05 15.35
CA THR A 38 -13.95 -1.32 15.52
C THR A 38 -14.98 -2.27 16.15
N ASN A 39 -16.12 -1.75 16.61
CA ASN A 39 -17.08 -2.50 17.45
C ASN A 39 -17.34 -3.95 16.99
N ASN A 40 -17.55 -4.15 15.68
CA ASN A 40 -17.87 -5.47 15.13
C ASN A 40 -16.87 -5.96 14.07
N THR A 41 -15.79 -5.22 13.80
CA THR A 41 -14.87 -5.54 12.70
C THR A 41 -13.42 -5.42 13.14
N GLN A 42 -12.60 -6.38 12.72
CA GLN A 42 -11.15 -6.27 12.80
C GLN A 42 -10.61 -5.95 11.41
N LEU A 43 -9.75 -4.94 11.34
CA LEU A 43 -9.16 -4.46 10.11
C LEU A 43 -7.64 -4.54 10.21
N LEU A 44 -7.01 -5.12 9.20
CA LEU A 44 -5.60 -4.94 8.92
C LEU A 44 -5.46 -3.80 7.90
N LEU A 45 -4.96 -2.65 8.36
CA LEU A 45 -4.68 -1.48 7.53
C LEU A 45 -3.18 -1.40 7.26
N ILE A 46 -2.82 -1.31 5.98
CA ILE A 46 -1.42 -1.21 5.56
C ILE A 46 -1.28 0.01 4.66
N CYS A 47 -0.38 0.91 5.03
CA CYS A 47 0.03 2.03 4.20
C CYS A 47 1.40 1.71 3.59
N ILE A 48 1.53 1.86 2.27
CA ILE A 48 2.74 1.53 1.50
C ILE A 48 3.24 2.75 0.76
N TYR A 49 4.55 2.95 0.74
CA TYR A 49 5.21 3.85 -0.20
C TYR A 49 6.13 3.05 -1.10
N LEU A 50 5.93 3.17 -2.42
CA LEU A 50 6.92 2.71 -3.39
C LEU A 50 7.60 3.93 -4.01
N PRO A 51 8.94 4.03 -3.97
CA PRO A 51 9.64 5.17 -4.55
C PRO A 51 9.42 5.24 -6.07
N PRO A 52 9.51 6.44 -6.69
CA PRO A 52 9.46 6.60 -8.14
C PRO A 52 10.44 5.69 -8.89
N LEU A 53 10.20 5.50 -10.19
CA LEU A 53 10.99 4.60 -11.06
C LEU A 53 10.83 3.12 -10.71
N ILE A 54 9.57 2.71 -10.49
CA ILE A 54 9.17 1.32 -10.27
C ILE A 54 9.70 0.43 -11.39
N ASN A 55 10.30 -0.69 -11.01
CA ASN A 55 10.84 -1.69 -11.92
C ASN A 55 10.41 -3.11 -11.50
N HIS A 56 10.88 -4.12 -12.23
CA HIS A 56 10.53 -5.51 -11.95
C HIS A 56 10.99 -6.00 -10.56
N ASN A 57 12.10 -5.50 -10.04
CA ASN A 57 12.56 -5.85 -8.70
C ASN A 57 11.61 -5.29 -7.63
N THR A 58 11.17 -4.03 -7.77
CA THR A 58 10.17 -3.43 -6.89
C THR A 58 8.88 -4.24 -6.87
N LEU A 59 8.39 -4.69 -8.02
CA LEU A 59 7.20 -5.55 -8.10
C LEU A 59 7.42 -6.93 -7.46
N SER A 60 8.59 -7.53 -7.62
CA SER A 60 8.92 -8.80 -6.96
C SER A 60 8.90 -8.67 -5.43
N LEU A 61 9.50 -7.60 -4.89
CA LEU A 61 9.44 -7.31 -3.45
C LEU A 61 8.01 -7.08 -2.97
N LEU A 62 7.20 -6.36 -3.75
CA LEU A 62 5.79 -6.13 -3.41
C LEU A 62 5.01 -7.45 -3.42
N LYS A 63 5.30 -8.36 -4.34
CA LYS A 63 4.66 -9.68 -4.37
C LYS A 63 4.98 -10.50 -3.14
N LEU A 64 6.26 -10.53 -2.73
CA LEU A 64 6.69 -11.22 -1.52
C LEU A 64 6.00 -10.61 -0.29
N PHE A 65 5.98 -9.29 -0.20
CA PHE A 65 5.29 -8.57 0.87
C PHE A 65 3.80 -8.94 0.93
N LEU A 66 3.08 -8.89 -0.20
CA LEU A 66 1.65 -9.23 -0.25
C LEU A 66 1.36 -10.67 0.17
N ASN A 67 2.23 -11.62 -0.18
CA ASN A 67 2.10 -13.01 0.26
C ASN A 67 2.27 -13.13 1.78
N GLU A 68 3.24 -12.44 2.37
CA GLU A 68 3.43 -12.46 3.83
C GLU A 68 2.28 -11.80 4.58
N ILE A 69 1.71 -10.72 4.02
CA ILE A 69 0.52 -10.10 4.60
C ILE A 69 -0.65 -11.09 4.65
N GLN A 70 -0.84 -11.94 3.65
CA GLN A 70 -1.87 -12.99 3.73
C GLN A 70 -1.61 -14.01 4.84
N ASN A 71 -0.34 -14.35 5.09
CA ASN A 71 0.02 -15.28 6.17
C ASN A 71 -0.24 -14.66 7.55
N VAL A 72 -0.05 -13.35 7.70
CA VAL A 72 -0.25 -12.63 8.96
C VAL A 72 -1.72 -12.26 9.17
N LYS A 73 -2.49 -12.03 8.11
CA LYS A 73 -3.91 -11.67 8.16
C LYS A 73 -4.74 -12.76 8.86
N LEU A 74 -5.56 -12.36 9.83
CA LEU A 74 -6.49 -13.28 10.49
C LEU A 74 -7.68 -13.59 9.57
N GLN A 75 -8.28 -14.77 9.76
CA GLN A 75 -9.38 -15.27 8.91
C GLN A 75 -10.56 -14.29 8.84
N HIS A 76 -10.88 -13.61 9.94
CA HIS A 76 -12.01 -12.67 10.06
C HIS A 76 -11.61 -11.19 9.91
N GLU A 77 -10.35 -10.91 9.57
CA GLU A 77 -9.90 -9.53 9.33
C GLU A 77 -10.28 -9.09 7.91
N GLU A 78 -10.76 -7.85 7.78
CA GLU A 78 -10.74 -7.15 6.50
C GLU A 78 -9.30 -6.64 6.24
N LEU A 79 -8.89 -6.60 4.98
CA LEU A 79 -7.57 -6.08 4.58
C LEU A 79 -7.75 -4.85 3.71
N ILE A 80 -7.22 -3.72 4.17
CA ILE A 80 -7.15 -2.49 3.40
C ILE A 80 -5.68 -2.14 3.18
N ILE A 81 -5.32 -1.97 1.92
CA ILE A 81 -3.99 -1.50 1.51
C ILE A 81 -4.17 -0.15 0.82
N VAL A 82 -3.43 0.84 1.29
CA VAL A 82 -3.43 2.22 0.77
C VAL A 82 -2.00 2.69 0.59
N GLY A 83 -1.83 3.81 -0.11
CA GLY A 83 -0.55 4.49 -0.19
C GLY A 83 -0.23 5.01 -1.58
N ASP A 84 1.02 5.46 -1.76
CA ASP A 84 1.53 5.94 -3.03
C ASP A 84 2.45 4.88 -3.64
N PHE A 85 1.95 4.25 -4.70
CA PHE A 85 2.66 3.20 -5.41
C PHE A 85 3.56 3.73 -6.52
N ASN A 86 3.49 5.01 -6.88
CA ASN A 86 4.18 5.58 -8.04
C ASN A 86 4.01 4.77 -9.35
N VAL A 87 2.90 4.03 -9.49
CA VAL A 87 2.54 3.25 -10.68
C VAL A 87 1.39 3.93 -11.41
N ASN A 88 1.61 4.28 -12.68
CA ASN A 88 0.52 4.69 -13.56
C ASN A 88 -0.24 3.45 -14.06
N ILE A 89 -1.32 3.09 -13.35
CA ILE A 89 -2.17 1.94 -13.64
C ILE A 89 -3.03 2.10 -14.91
N LEU A 90 -3.19 3.32 -15.41
CA LEU A 90 -3.94 3.63 -16.63
C LEU A 90 -3.11 3.32 -17.89
N LYS A 91 -1.78 3.24 -17.77
CA LYS A 91 -0.94 2.77 -18.88
C LYS A 91 -1.22 1.30 -19.15
N HIS A 92 -1.29 0.91 -20.42
CA HIS A 92 -1.40 -0.49 -20.83
C HIS A 92 -0.01 -1.05 -21.15
N ASN A 93 0.74 -1.46 -20.13
CA ASN A 93 2.05 -2.08 -20.30
C ASN A 93 2.23 -3.29 -19.37
N SER A 94 3.31 -4.05 -19.55
CA SER A 94 3.58 -5.25 -18.76
C SER A 94 3.70 -4.95 -17.26
N LEU A 95 4.24 -3.79 -16.89
CA LEU A 95 4.45 -3.40 -15.49
C LEU A 95 3.12 -3.11 -14.78
N SER A 96 2.26 -2.27 -15.37
CA SER A 96 0.94 -1.95 -14.82
C SER A 96 0.01 -3.15 -14.83
N GLY A 97 0.11 -4.03 -15.84
CA GLY A 97 -0.59 -5.32 -15.87
C GLY A 97 -0.21 -6.19 -14.67
N LYS A 98 1.09 -6.49 -14.52
CA LYS A 98 1.61 -7.28 -13.38
C LYS A 98 1.23 -6.67 -12.03
N PHE A 99 1.30 -5.35 -11.90
CA PHE A 99 0.88 -4.66 -10.70
C PHE A 99 -0.57 -4.97 -10.35
N ARG A 100 -1.51 -4.83 -11.30
CA ARG A 100 -2.94 -5.15 -11.07
C ARG A 100 -3.14 -6.63 -10.73
N ASP A 101 -2.48 -7.51 -11.47
CA ASP A 101 -2.62 -8.96 -11.29
C ASP A 101 -2.19 -9.40 -9.89
N MET A 102 -1.14 -8.78 -9.33
CA MET A 102 -0.66 -9.09 -7.98
C MET A 102 -1.71 -8.84 -6.89
N PHE A 103 -2.49 -7.75 -6.98
CA PHE A 103 -3.56 -7.49 -6.03
C PHE A 103 -4.78 -8.40 -6.30
N ALA A 104 -5.14 -8.59 -7.58
CA ALA A 104 -6.29 -9.41 -7.97
C ALA A 104 -6.13 -10.88 -7.54
N LEU A 105 -4.92 -11.45 -7.67
CA LEU A 105 -4.60 -12.82 -7.23
C LEU A 105 -4.76 -13.01 -5.71
N GLN A 106 -4.70 -11.92 -4.94
CA GLN A 106 -4.92 -11.92 -3.49
C GLN A 106 -6.39 -11.63 -3.12
N GLY A 107 -7.30 -11.62 -4.10
CA GLY A 107 -8.70 -11.28 -3.91
C GLY A 107 -8.96 -9.80 -3.59
N LEU A 108 -7.96 -8.92 -3.79
CA LEU A 108 -8.09 -7.50 -3.49
C LEU A 108 -8.76 -6.76 -4.65
N LYS A 109 -9.64 -5.82 -4.28
CA LYS A 109 -10.39 -5.00 -5.22
C LYS A 109 -9.91 -3.56 -5.19
N GLN A 110 -9.62 -2.99 -6.35
CA GLN A 110 -9.31 -1.57 -6.47
C GLN A 110 -10.55 -0.70 -6.20
N LEU A 111 -10.43 0.24 -5.25
CA LEU A 111 -11.50 1.17 -4.89
C LEU A 111 -11.38 2.54 -5.56
N ILE A 112 -10.16 2.96 -5.88
CA ILE A 112 -9.89 4.24 -6.56
C ILE A 112 -10.34 4.16 -8.02
N LYS A 113 -11.17 5.13 -8.44
CA LYS A 113 -11.76 5.20 -9.80
C LYS A 113 -11.21 6.34 -10.64
N GLU A 114 -10.64 7.35 -10.00
CA GLU A 114 -10.17 8.58 -10.64
C GLU A 114 -8.66 8.78 -10.41
N PRO A 115 -7.96 9.54 -11.28
CA PRO A 115 -6.56 9.89 -11.06
C PRO A 115 -6.33 10.62 -9.73
N THR A 116 -5.30 10.22 -8.99
CA THR A 116 -4.93 10.82 -7.69
C THR A 116 -3.80 11.86 -7.80
N PHE A 117 -3.12 11.91 -8.95
CA PHE A 117 -2.10 12.92 -9.26
C PHE A 117 -2.51 13.67 -10.54
N PRO A 118 -3.06 14.89 -10.44
CA PRO A 118 -3.39 15.69 -11.61
C PRO A 118 -2.10 16.17 -12.27
N GLN A 119 -1.83 15.72 -13.50
CA GLN A 119 -0.82 16.38 -14.32
C GLN A 119 -1.36 17.75 -14.72
N GLN A 120 -0.67 18.83 -14.36
CA GLN A 120 -0.90 20.12 -14.99
C GLN A 120 -0.65 19.95 -16.49
N GLN A 121 -1.70 20.07 -17.29
CA GLN A 121 -1.56 20.21 -18.73
C GLN A 121 -0.91 21.56 -18.98
N ASN A 122 0.41 21.58 -19.17
CA ASN A 122 1.06 22.73 -19.77
C ASN A 122 0.65 22.74 -21.25
N ASN A 123 -0.33 23.60 -21.57
CA ASN A 123 -0.66 23.99 -22.93
C ASN A 123 0.46 24.83 -23.55
#